data_AF-A0A1E1K3Y1-F1
#
_entry.id   AF-A0A1E1K3Y1-F1
#
_cell.length_a   1.000
_cell.length_b   1.000
_cell.length_c   1.000
_cell.angle_alpha   90.00
_cell.angle_beta   90.00
_cell.angle_gamma   90.00
#
_symmetry.space_group_name_H-M   'P 1'
#
loop_
_entity.id
_entity.type
_entity.pdbx_description
1 polymer ?
#
loop_
_entity_poly.entity_id
_entity_poly.type
_entity_poly.pdbx_seq_one_letter_code
_entity_poly.pdbx_strand_id
1 'polypeptide(L)'
;MTSNAQTVPKPVSLKNLPDGLSPDSIDTLPVLSQILARLQTPSNTSTASTAGSPPAIFPSQAVSSTGPLTIKDIPLATDGIKHKLQKAKSLVKELPDMERSIAEQEEEMRELEERIRKQKDILGMLRDVGVNIKREREQRERYAGVDVMES
;
A
#
# COMPACT_ATOMS: atom_id res chain seq x y z
N MET A 1 -38.80 -13.93 14.90
CA MET A 1 -38.02 -12.68 15.06
C MET A 1 -36.63 -12.95 14.50
N THR A 2 -36.30 -12.28 13.41
CA THR A 2 -35.12 -12.52 12.57
C THR A 2 -33.87 -11.91 13.22
N SER A 3 -32.99 -12.75 13.74
CA SER A 3 -31.67 -12.32 14.25
C SER A 3 -30.76 -12.02 13.06
N ASN A 4 -30.53 -10.73 12.81
CA ASN A 4 -29.60 -10.27 11.79
C ASN A 4 -28.16 -10.47 12.30
N ALA A 5 -27.40 -11.34 11.63
CA ALA A 5 -26.00 -11.56 11.94
C ALA A 5 -25.19 -10.31 11.55
N GLN A 6 -24.70 -9.59 12.55
CA GLN A 6 -23.73 -8.51 12.38
C GLN A 6 -22.42 -9.10 11.84
N THR A 7 -22.22 -9.03 10.53
CA THR A 7 -20.94 -9.35 9.88
C THR A 7 -19.96 -8.22 10.17
N VAL A 8 -19.19 -8.34 11.25
CA VAL A 8 -18.06 -7.45 11.52
C VAL A 8 -16.91 -7.87 10.59
N PRO A 9 -16.48 -7.04 9.63
CA PRO A 9 -15.33 -7.38 8.80
C PRO A 9 -14.05 -7.38 9.65
N LYS A 10 -13.24 -8.41 9.42
CA LYS A 10 -11.97 -8.68 10.11
C LYS A 10 -10.98 -7.54 9.81
N PRO A 11 -10.16 -7.07 10.77
CA PRO A 11 -9.16 -6.05 10.50
C PRO A 11 -8.13 -6.60 9.50
N VAL A 12 -8.16 -6.06 8.28
CA VAL A 12 -7.20 -6.39 7.22
C VAL A 12 -5.84 -5.79 7.58
N SER A 13 -4.81 -6.65 7.66
CA SER A 13 -3.45 -6.23 7.98
C SER A 13 -2.93 -5.22 6.95
N LEU A 14 -2.70 -3.99 7.40
CA LEU A 14 -2.15 -2.81 6.69
C LEU A 14 -0.75 -2.98 6.05
N LYS A 15 -0.20 -4.19 5.96
CA LYS A 15 1.18 -4.44 5.48
C LYS A 15 1.31 -5.42 4.33
N ASN A 16 0.21 -5.86 3.73
CA ASN A 16 0.26 -6.73 2.57
C ASN A 16 0.02 -5.90 1.31
N LEU A 17 0.99 -5.04 0.96
CA LEU A 17 1.07 -4.63 -0.46
C LEU A 17 1.31 -5.91 -1.25
N PRO A 18 0.55 -6.17 -2.33
CA PRO A 18 0.77 -7.35 -3.17
C PRO A 18 2.20 -7.30 -3.73
N ASP A 19 2.89 -8.43 -3.68
CA ASP A 19 4.30 -8.56 -4.03
C ASP A 19 4.54 -8.02 -5.44
N GLY A 20 5.25 -6.88 -5.52
CA GLY A 20 5.62 -6.25 -6.79
C GLY A 20 4.91 -4.94 -7.13
N LEU A 21 4.04 -4.38 -6.27
CA LEU A 21 3.66 -2.96 -6.36
C LEU A 21 4.80 -2.07 -5.85
N SER A 22 5.78 -1.83 -6.71
CA SER A 22 6.77 -0.76 -6.52
C SER A 22 6.30 0.51 -7.23
N PRO A 23 6.59 1.73 -6.71
CA PRO A 23 6.25 2.99 -7.38
C PRO A 23 6.73 3.05 -8.85
N ASP A 24 7.85 2.37 -9.16
CA ASP A 24 8.40 2.25 -10.52
C ASP A 24 7.51 1.45 -11.50
N SER A 25 6.61 0.60 -10.98
CA SER A 25 5.65 -0.14 -11.82
C SER A 25 4.47 0.72 -12.28
N ILE A 26 4.24 1.85 -11.61
CA ILE A 26 3.16 2.80 -11.90
C ILE A 26 3.72 4.00 -12.69
N ASP A 27 4.99 4.36 -12.46
CA ASP A 27 5.66 5.45 -13.16
C ASP A 27 6.09 5.08 -14.59
N THR A 28 5.12 5.08 -15.50
CA THR A 28 5.33 4.80 -16.94
C THR A 28 5.65 6.06 -17.75
N LEU A 29 5.62 7.25 -17.12
CA LEU A 29 5.83 8.54 -17.79
C LEU A 29 7.24 8.68 -18.40
N PRO A 30 8.33 8.29 -17.72
CA PRO A 30 9.68 8.39 -18.29
C PRO A 30 9.81 7.53 -19.55
N VAL A 31 9.30 6.30 -19.51
CA VAL A 31 9.36 5.34 -20.63
C VAL A 31 8.52 5.83 -21.82
N LEU A 32 7.31 6.34 -21.57
CA LEU A 32 6.48 6.94 -22.61
C LEU A 32 7.15 8.16 -23.24
N SER A 33 7.74 9.05 -22.42
CA SER A 33 8.43 10.23 -22.93
C SER A 33 9.61 9.87 -23.83
N GLN A 34 10.33 8.79 -23.50
CA GLN A 34 11.46 8.31 -24.29
C GLN A 34 11.03 7.66 -25.61
N ILE A 35 9.88 6.96 -25.64
CA ILE A 35 9.30 6.42 -26.89
C ILE A 35 8.76 7.55 -27.77
N LEU A 36 8.07 8.54 -27.18
CA LEU A 36 7.55 9.70 -27.90
C LEU A 36 8.68 10.56 -28.49
N ALA A 37 9.76 10.81 -27.74
CA ALA A 37 10.92 11.54 -28.21
C ALA A 37 11.58 10.88 -29.44
N ARG A 38 11.48 9.56 -29.56
CA ARG A 38 12.01 8.77 -30.70
C ARG A 38 11.06 8.66 -31.87
N LEU A 39 9.77 8.93 -31.66
CA LEU A 39 8.76 9.05 -32.72
C LEU A 39 8.77 10.46 -33.33
N GLN A 40 9.12 11.48 -32.54
CA GLN A 40 9.12 12.89 -32.91
C GLN A 40 10.35 13.36 -33.71
N THR A 41 11.25 12.47 -34.11
CA THR A 41 12.35 12.81 -35.04
C THR A 41 11.92 12.55 -36.49
N PRO A 42 11.33 13.51 -37.22
CA PRO A 42 11.40 13.50 -38.67
C PRO A 42 12.84 13.84 -39.03
N SER A 43 13.71 12.84 -39.15
CA SER A 43 14.99 13.03 -39.82
C SER A 43 14.72 13.10 -41.34
N ASN A 44 14.17 14.23 -41.77
CA ASN A 44 14.41 14.74 -43.11
C ASN A 44 15.90 15.11 -43.16
N THR A 45 16.76 14.13 -43.44
CA THR A 45 18.10 14.39 -43.96
C THR A 45 18.37 13.33 -45.01
N SER A 46 17.96 13.65 -46.23
CA SER A 46 18.50 13.00 -47.41
C SER A 46 20.02 13.24 -47.47
N THR A 47 20.70 12.24 -48.05
CA THR A 47 22.07 12.22 -48.59
C THR A 47 23.24 12.20 -47.60
N ALA A 48 23.82 11.01 -47.40
CA ALA A 48 25.17 10.72 -47.88
C ALA A 48 25.42 9.20 -47.86
N SER A 49 25.63 8.64 -49.05
CA SER A 49 26.13 7.29 -49.28
C SER A 49 27.57 7.15 -48.79
N THR A 50 27.90 6.09 -48.03
CA THR A 50 29.16 5.33 -48.17
C THR A 50 29.03 3.95 -47.53
N ALA A 51 29.13 2.93 -48.38
CA ALA A 51 29.65 1.57 -48.21
C ALA A 51 29.87 0.97 -46.79
N GLY A 52 29.36 -0.26 -46.61
CA GLY A 52 30.07 -1.32 -45.88
C GLY A 52 29.33 -1.98 -44.71
N SER A 53 28.90 -3.22 -44.93
CA SER A 53 28.59 -4.29 -43.95
C SER A 53 27.19 -4.34 -43.30
N PRO A 54 26.51 -5.51 -43.31
CA PRO A 54 25.27 -5.73 -42.56
C PRO A 54 25.58 -6.12 -41.10
N PRO A 55 24.96 -5.52 -40.07
CA PRO A 55 25.00 -6.09 -38.73
C PRO A 55 23.92 -7.18 -38.63
N ALA A 56 24.33 -8.36 -38.14
CA ALA A 56 23.47 -9.49 -37.85
C ALA A 56 22.35 -9.11 -36.87
N ILE A 57 21.11 -9.42 -37.23
CA ILE A 57 19.93 -9.24 -36.37
C ILE A 57 19.89 -10.40 -35.38
N PHE A 58 20.37 -10.18 -34.16
CA PHE A 58 20.11 -11.05 -33.00
C PHE A 58 18.83 -10.60 -32.30
N PRO A 59 17.88 -11.48 -31.95
CA PRO A 59 16.56 -11.11 -31.44
C PRO A 59 16.55 -10.85 -29.92
N SER A 60 17.60 -10.24 -29.36
CA SER A 60 17.77 -10.13 -27.89
C SER A 60 18.09 -8.73 -27.37
N GLN A 61 18.07 -7.69 -28.20
CA GLN A 61 18.35 -6.30 -27.77
C GLN A 61 17.23 -5.34 -28.18
N ALA A 62 16.00 -5.58 -27.72
CA ALA A 62 14.91 -4.61 -27.89
C ALA A 62 14.90 -3.48 -26.84
N VAL A 63 15.80 -3.49 -25.85
CA VAL A 63 15.80 -2.49 -24.76
C VAL A 63 16.81 -1.35 -24.93
N SER A 64 17.68 -1.43 -25.93
CA SER A 64 18.76 -0.44 -26.15
C SER A 64 18.92 -0.04 -27.61
N SER A 65 17.85 -0.09 -28.42
CA SER A 65 17.91 0.62 -29.69
C SER A 65 18.00 2.12 -29.33
N THR A 66 18.89 2.89 -29.93
CA THR A 66 19.00 4.36 -29.76
C THR A 66 18.59 5.11 -31.03
N GLY A 67 18.08 4.39 -32.03
CA GLY A 67 17.68 4.94 -33.33
C GLY A 67 16.22 5.45 -33.38
N PRO A 68 15.85 6.21 -34.42
CA PRO A 68 14.46 6.63 -34.67
C PRO A 68 13.52 5.43 -34.75
N LEU A 69 12.35 5.51 -34.12
CA LEU A 69 11.35 4.43 -34.18
C LEU A 69 10.51 4.59 -35.45
N THR A 70 10.49 3.57 -36.30
CA THR A 70 9.58 3.54 -37.46
C THR A 70 8.17 3.18 -36.99
N ILE A 71 7.13 3.65 -37.69
CA ILE A 71 5.71 3.41 -37.35
C ILE A 71 5.38 1.92 -37.11
N LYS A 72 6.11 1.01 -37.76
CA LYS A 72 5.96 -0.45 -37.62
C LYS A 72 6.54 -1.01 -36.33
N ASP A 73 7.46 -0.30 -35.69
CA ASP A 73 8.14 -0.72 -34.46
C ASP A 73 7.42 -0.23 -33.20
N ILE A 74 6.41 0.64 -33.35
CA ILE A 74 5.60 1.17 -32.24
C ILE A 74 4.94 0.06 -31.42
N PRO A 75 4.30 -0.98 -32.01
CA PRO A 75 3.68 -2.04 -31.24
C PRO A 75 4.70 -2.79 -30.38
N LEU A 76 5.90 -3.05 -30.93
CA LEU A 76 6.98 -3.75 -30.23
C LEU A 76 7.61 -2.88 -29.13
N ALA A 77 7.82 -1.58 -29.39
CA ALA A 77 8.35 -0.64 -28.42
C ALA A 77 7.38 -0.35 -27.26
N THR A 78 6.06 -0.43 -27.51
CA THR A 78 5.02 -0.13 -26.52
C THR A 78 4.57 -1.36 -25.73
N ASP A 79 4.85 -2.58 -26.21
CA ASP A 79 4.39 -3.82 -25.59
C ASP A 79 4.83 -3.96 -24.12
N GLY A 80 6.07 -3.56 -23.81
CA GLY A 80 6.57 -3.53 -22.43
C GLY A 80 5.77 -2.61 -21.50
N ILE A 81 5.32 -1.45 -21.98
CA ILE A 81 4.46 -0.54 -21.21
C ILE A 81 3.08 -1.13 -21.03
N LYS A 82 2.53 -1.76 -22.09
CA LYS A 82 1.23 -2.44 -22.03
C LYS A 82 1.23 -3.52 -20.95
N HIS A 83 2.26 -4.36 -20.91
CA HIS A 83 2.41 -5.38 -19.87
C HIS A 83 2.57 -4.78 -18.47
N LYS A 84 3.37 -3.72 -18.31
CA LYS A 84 3.51 -3.00 -17.03
C LYS A 84 2.18 -2.42 -16.54
N LEU A 85 1.43 -1.74 -17.40
CA LEU A 85 0.13 -1.16 -17.07
C LEU A 85 -0.93 -2.22 -16.75
N GLN A 86 -0.96 -3.33 -17.49
CA GLN A 86 -1.86 -4.44 -17.20
C GLN A 86 -1.56 -5.07 -15.85
N LYS A 87 -0.27 -5.29 -15.54
CA LYS A 87 0.17 -5.80 -14.23
C LYS A 87 -0.12 -4.82 -13.10
N ALA A 88 0.14 -3.53 -13.29
CA ALA A 88 -0.19 -2.50 -12.31
C ALA A 88 -1.70 -2.46 -12.04
N LYS A 89 -2.53 -2.53 -13.09
CA LYS A 89 -3.99 -2.56 -12.95
C LYS A 89 -4.50 -3.79 -12.20
N SER A 90 -3.94 -4.98 -12.46
CA SER A 90 -4.34 -6.19 -11.72
C SER A 90 -3.94 -6.11 -10.26
N LEU A 91 -2.73 -5.63 -9.97
CA LEU A 91 -2.24 -5.50 -8.60
C LEU A 91 -2.96 -4.39 -7.83
N VAL A 92 -3.31 -3.28 -8.48
CA VAL A 92 -4.14 -2.23 -7.86
C VAL A 92 -5.49 -2.82 -7.44
N LYS A 93 -6.12 -3.61 -8.30
CA LYS A 93 -7.37 -4.31 -7.95
C LYS A 93 -7.26 -5.31 -6.81
N GLU A 94 -6.06 -5.81 -6.55
CA GLU A 94 -5.77 -6.73 -5.45
C GLU A 94 -5.53 -6.00 -4.13
N LEU A 95 -5.43 -4.66 -4.15
CA LEU A 95 -5.26 -3.87 -2.94
C LEU A 95 -6.48 -4.04 -2.01
N PRO A 96 -6.24 -4.23 -0.70
CA PRO A 96 -7.33 -4.28 0.25
C PRO A 96 -8.08 -2.95 0.26
N ASP A 97 -9.38 -3.03 0.49
CA ASP A 97 -10.24 -1.85 0.70
C ASP A 97 -10.32 -0.89 -0.50
N MET A 98 -9.97 -1.36 -1.69
CA MET A 98 -10.03 -0.57 -2.92
C MET A 98 -11.46 -0.36 -3.46
N GLU A 99 -12.42 -1.15 -2.96
CA GLU A 99 -13.87 -0.98 -3.22
C GLU A 99 -14.49 0.10 -2.33
N ARG A 100 -13.74 0.60 -1.35
CA ARG A 100 -14.24 1.46 -0.29
C ARG A 100 -13.77 2.90 -0.48
N SER A 101 -14.65 3.85 -0.16
CA SER A 101 -14.30 5.26 -0.23
C SER A 101 -13.48 5.70 1.00
N ILE A 102 -12.64 6.73 0.80
CA ILE A 102 -11.85 7.34 1.89
C ILE A 102 -12.78 7.85 3.01
N ALA A 103 -13.94 8.39 2.66
CA ALA A 103 -14.91 8.91 3.62
C ALA A 103 -15.44 7.81 4.56
N GLU A 104 -15.75 6.64 4.02
CA GLU A 104 -16.19 5.49 4.84
C GLU A 104 -15.06 4.99 5.75
N GLN A 105 -13.82 4.96 5.25
CA GLN A 105 -12.66 4.59 6.06
C GLN A 105 -12.41 5.57 7.20
N GLU A 106 -12.56 6.87 6.95
CA GLU A 106 -12.44 7.91 7.97
C GLU A 106 -13.53 7.80 9.04
N GLU A 107 -14.76 7.46 8.65
CA GLU A 107 -15.85 7.20 9.57
C GLU A 107 -15.55 5.99 10.47
N GLU A 108 -15.10 4.88 9.89
CA GLU A 108 -14.69 3.71 10.68
C GLU A 108 -13.52 4.01 11.60
N MET A 109 -12.51 4.74 11.13
CA MET A 109 -11.39 5.15 11.99
C MET A 109 -11.89 5.93 13.20
N ARG A 110 -12.83 6.85 13.00
CA ARG A 110 -13.43 7.62 14.10
C ARG A 110 -14.16 6.72 15.10
N GLU A 111 -14.95 5.76 14.63
CA GLU A 111 -15.66 4.81 15.50
C GLU A 111 -14.69 3.92 16.27
N LEU A 112 -13.64 3.41 15.61
CA LEU A 112 -12.60 2.60 16.24
C LEU A 112 -11.82 3.39 17.28
N GLU A 113 -11.47 4.64 17.00
CA GLU A 113 -10.80 5.52 17.96
C GLU A 113 -11.68 5.81 19.17
N GLU A 114 -12.98 6.03 18.99
CA GLU A 114 -13.92 6.22 20.09
C GLU A 114 -14.02 4.94 20.93
N ARG A 115 -14.07 3.77 20.29
CA ARG A 115 -14.07 2.48 20.98
C ARG A 115 -12.79 2.26 21.79
N ILE A 116 -11.63 2.58 21.22
CA ILE A 116 -10.33 2.51 21.92
C ILE A 116 -10.33 3.45 23.12
N ARG A 117 -10.87 4.67 22.97
CA ARG A 117 -10.98 5.63 24.07
C ARG A 117 -11.80 5.07 25.21
N LYS A 118 -13.01 4.54 24.93
CA LYS A 118 -13.87 3.92 25.94
C LYS A 118 -13.18 2.73 26.63
N GLN A 119 -12.47 1.90 25.87
CA GLN A 119 -11.72 0.78 26.43
C GLN A 119 -10.59 1.25 27.36
N LYS A 120 -9.86 2.30 26.99
CA LYS A 120 -8.83 2.91 27.83
C LYS A 120 -9.40 3.49 29.12
N ASP A 121 -10.56 4.14 29.06
CA ASP A 121 -11.22 4.70 30.23
C ASP A 121 -11.64 3.58 31.22
N ILE A 122 -12.24 2.51 30.71
CA ILE A 122 -12.63 1.35 31.54
C ILE A 122 -11.39 0.69 32.18
N LEU A 123 -10.31 0.52 31.43
CA LEU A 123 -9.03 0.02 31.95
C LEU A 123 -8.48 0.93 33.06
N GLY A 124 -8.60 2.25 32.90
CA GLY A 124 -8.25 3.24 33.92
C GLY A 124 -9.07 3.06 35.20
N MET A 125 -10.39 2.95 35.07
CA MET A 125 -11.28 2.71 36.22
C MET A 125 -10.96 1.39 36.93
N LEU A 126 -10.71 0.32 36.18
CA LEU A 126 -10.37 -0.98 36.76
C LEU A 126 -9.06 -0.94 37.53
N ARG A 127 -8.06 -0.24 37.00
CA ARG A 127 -6.79 0.02 37.69
C ARG A 127 -7.03 0.75 39.01
N ASP A 128 -7.83 1.81 39.00
CA ASP A 128 -8.07 2.64 40.18
C ASP A 128 -8.84 1.88 41.27
N VAL A 129 -9.82 1.06 40.89
CA VAL A 129 -10.51 0.12 41.80
C VAL A 129 -9.52 -0.87 42.41
N GLY A 130 -8.64 -1.47 41.61
CA GLY A 130 -7.61 -2.38 42.10
C GLY A 130 -6.66 -1.73 43.12
N VAL A 131 -6.25 -0.47 42.89
CA VAL A 131 -5.43 0.30 43.83
C VAL A 131 -6.19 0.59 45.12
N ASN A 132 -7.46 0.96 45.04
CA ASN A 132 -8.29 1.22 46.22
C ASN A 132 -8.51 -0.03 47.07
N ILE A 133 -8.80 -1.18 46.45
CA ILE A 133 -8.94 -2.47 47.16
C ILE A 133 -7.64 -2.82 47.88
N LYS A 134 -6.48 -2.63 47.22
CA LYS A 134 -5.17 -2.86 47.84
C LYS A 134 -4.96 -1.95 49.05
N ARG A 135 -5.24 -0.65 48.91
CA ARG A 135 -5.10 0.33 50.00
C ARG A 135 -6.02 0.02 51.18
N GLU A 136 -7.27 -0.35 50.92
CA GLU A 136 -8.24 -0.72 51.96
C GLU A 136 -7.77 -1.95 52.74
N ARG A 137 -7.25 -2.96 52.04
CA ARG A 137 -6.67 -4.15 52.67
C ARG A 137 -5.49 -3.82 53.58
N GLU A 138 -4.54 -3.02 53.08
CA GLU A 138 -3.38 -2.58 53.87
C GLU A 138 -3.79 -1.76 55.11
N GLN A 139 -4.83 -0.93 55.00
CA GLN A 139 -5.35 -0.17 56.14
C GLN A 139 -5.97 -1.09 57.18
N ARG A 140 -6.82 -2.06 56.78
CA ARG A 140 -7.40 -3.04 57.71
C ARG A 140 -6.34 -3.86 58.43
N GLU A 141 -5.29 -4.29 57.73
CA GLU A 141 -4.17 -5.03 58.32
C GLU A 141 -3.40 -4.17 59.35
N ARG A 142 -3.25 -2.86 59.11
CA ARG A 142 -2.66 -1.95 60.12
C ARG A 142 -3.55 -1.74 61.34
N TYR A 143 -4.85 -1.53 61.17
CA TYR A 143 -5.77 -1.32 62.30
C TYR A 143 -5.94 -2.59 63.14
N ALA A 144 -5.99 -3.77 62.52
CA ALA A 144 -6.05 -5.05 63.25
C ALA A 144 -4.76 -5.37 64.03
N GLY A 145 -3.60 -4.93 63.55
CA GLY A 145 -2.32 -5.10 64.25
C GLY A 145 -2.14 -4.21 65.49
N VAL A 146 -2.86 -3.08 65.56
CA VAL A 146 -2.82 -2.15 66.70
C VAL A 146 -3.68 -2.69 67.86
N ASP A 147 -4.83 -3.28 67.56
CA ASP A 147 -5.78 -3.82 68.56
C ASP A 147 -5.23 -5.05 69.30
N VAL A 148 -4.35 -5.84 68.65
CA VAL A 148 -3.67 -7.00 69.26
C VAL A 148 -2.54 -6.60 70.21
N MET A 149 -2.01 -5.37 70.12
CA MET A 149 -0.95 -4.89 71.01
C MET A 149 -1.46 -4.15 72.26
N GLU A 150 -2.77 -3.85 72.35
CA GLU A 150 -3.37 -3.10 73.47
C GLU A 150 -4.12 -3.99 74.47
N SER A 151 -4.13 -5.32 74.29
CA SER A 151 -4.77 -6.30 75.19
C SER A 151 -3.78 -7.12 76.02
#